data_AF-A0A5N7BUZ6-F1
#
_entry.id   AF-A0A5N7BUZ6-F1
#
_cell.length_a   1.000
_cell.length_b   1.000
_cell.length_c   1.000
_cell.angle_alpha   90.00
_cell.angle_beta   90.00
_cell.angle_gamma   90.00
#
_symmetry.space_group_name_H-M   'P 1'
#
loop_
_entity.id
_entity.type
_entity.pdbx_description
1 polymer ?
#
loop_
_entity_poly.entity_id
_entity_poly.type
_entity_poly.pdbx_seq_one_letter_code
_entity_poly.pdbx_strand_id
1 'polypeptide(L)'
;MAPSIADSTATPVVPLVEGDVSTAKSLQKEPLKFSGSLNSFDSFDVTPVIGREFPTASLKEWLRAPNSDELLRDLAITISQRGVVFFRKQDGLDDELQKELIQRLGLLAGKPSTSGLHVHPVHNSQREHSVKDDEISVITSEHHEKLYKGRLQQKKQSARREWHSDITFEPIPSDYTVLRLTQLPESGGDTLWASGYEVYDRISKPYQQFLEGLTATYAQPGFNKIAKENDFEIFTGPRGAPENVGDELKAIHPVIRTNPVTGWKSVFAVGAHVAKINDLTDEESEHLLRWFVTLIVENHDLQVRLRWQNSNDLAIWDNRSVYHAATFDYKGLGPRTGHRVVGLGERPYFDPKSTSRREALEKEA
;
A
#
# COMPACT_ATOMS: atom_id res chain seq x y z
N MET A 1 39.15 0.79 46.77
CA MET A 1 38.49 2.05 47.15
C MET A 1 38.08 2.74 45.86
N ALA A 2 36.87 2.47 45.37
CA ALA A 2 36.35 3.16 44.19
C ALA A 2 35.61 4.42 44.68
N PRO A 3 35.94 5.62 44.20
CA PRO A 3 35.12 6.78 44.47
C PRO A 3 33.98 6.86 43.44
N SER A 4 32.79 7.07 43.98
CA SER A 4 31.62 7.57 43.25
C SER A 4 31.80 9.06 42.98
N ILE A 5 31.46 9.53 41.78
CA ILE A 5 30.98 10.89 41.56
C ILE A 5 29.83 10.81 40.56
N ALA A 6 28.63 11.18 41.03
CA ALA A 6 27.54 11.59 40.17
C ALA A 6 27.83 13.03 39.70
N ASP A 7 27.58 13.30 38.43
CA ASP A 7 27.13 14.62 37.99
C ASP A 7 26.27 14.47 36.74
N SER A 8 25.12 15.12 36.77
CA SER A 8 24.16 15.19 35.68
C SER A 8 24.75 15.95 34.50
N THR A 9 24.70 15.37 33.31
CA THR A 9 24.68 16.14 32.06
C THR A 9 23.67 15.51 31.10
N ALA A 10 23.09 16.39 30.29
CA ALA A 10 21.88 16.21 29.50
C ALA A 10 21.83 14.92 28.67
N THR A 11 20.62 14.38 28.56
CA THR A 11 20.23 13.38 27.57
C THR A 11 20.74 13.81 26.17
N PRO A 12 21.49 12.98 25.45
CA PRO A 12 21.79 13.29 24.06
C PRO A 12 20.49 13.17 23.28
N VAL A 13 19.89 14.31 22.94
CA VAL A 13 18.87 14.40 21.91
C VAL A 13 19.56 13.96 20.62
N VAL A 14 19.15 12.81 20.09
CA VAL A 14 19.56 12.36 18.76
C VAL A 14 19.15 13.47 17.79
N PRO A 15 20.07 14.07 17.02
CA PRO A 15 19.72 15.10 16.06
C PRO A 15 18.76 14.50 15.03
N LEU A 16 17.58 15.09 14.90
CA LEU A 16 16.71 14.80 13.76
C LEU A 16 17.50 15.14 12.50
N VAL A 17 17.73 14.14 11.65
CA VAL A 17 18.29 14.34 10.32
C VAL A 17 17.34 15.29 9.60
N GLU A 18 17.81 16.50 9.29
CA GLU A 18 17.09 17.46 8.44
C GLU A 18 17.05 16.89 7.02
N GLY A 19 16.11 15.97 6.77
CA GLY A 19 15.63 15.70 5.43
C GLY A 19 15.02 16.97 4.86
N ASP A 20 15.24 17.22 3.57
CA ASP A 20 14.90 18.45 2.86
C ASP A 20 13.52 19.03 3.23
N VAL A 21 13.52 19.92 4.24
CA VAL A 21 12.35 20.52 4.89
C VAL A 21 11.52 21.35 3.90
N SER A 22 12.10 21.70 2.75
CA SER A 22 11.45 22.51 1.71
C SER A 22 10.30 21.75 1.02
N THR A 23 10.44 20.42 0.84
CA THR A 23 9.41 19.58 0.19
C THR A 23 8.30 19.15 1.15
N ALA A 24 8.61 18.93 2.44
CA ALA A 24 7.61 18.61 3.45
C ALA A 24 6.62 19.76 3.70
N LYS A 25 7.07 21.02 3.58
CA LYS A 25 6.20 22.21 3.75
C LYS A 25 5.13 22.35 2.67
N SER A 26 5.34 21.84 1.45
CA SER A 26 4.34 21.94 0.37
C SER A 26 3.27 20.85 0.41
N LEU A 27 3.46 19.81 1.23
CA LEU A 27 2.54 18.68 1.41
C LEU A 27 1.74 18.73 2.72
N GLN A 28 2.04 19.67 3.63
CA GLN A 28 1.20 19.94 4.80
C GLN A 28 -0.15 20.52 4.35
N LYS A 29 -1.10 19.62 4.08
CA LYS A 29 -2.50 19.94 3.80
C LYS A 29 -3.34 19.58 5.02
N GLU A 30 -4.33 20.40 5.32
CA GLU A 30 -5.39 19.96 6.24
C GLU A 30 -6.02 18.67 5.69
N PRO A 31 -6.33 17.68 6.55
CA PRO A 31 -7.02 16.48 6.13
C PRO A 31 -8.27 16.78 5.31
N LEU A 32 -8.53 15.98 4.30
CA LEU A 32 -9.68 16.20 3.43
C LEU A 32 -10.98 15.96 4.22
N LYS A 33 -11.91 16.91 4.13
CA LYS A 33 -13.22 16.79 4.76
C LYS A 33 -14.18 16.00 3.88
N PHE A 34 -14.79 15.00 4.48
CA PHE A 34 -15.83 14.17 3.87
C PHE A 34 -17.12 14.98 3.69
N SER A 35 -17.69 14.98 2.49
CA SER A 35 -18.88 15.76 2.16
C SER A 35 -20.19 15.03 2.49
N GLY A 36 -20.15 13.70 2.59
CA GLY A 36 -21.34 12.86 2.78
C GLY A 36 -22.00 12.39 1.49
N SER A 37 -21.39 12.63 0.33
CA SER A 37 -21.94 12.24 -0.98
C SER A 37 -22.14 10.73 -1.11
N LEU A 38 -21.35 9.94 -0.38
CA LEU A 38 -21.47 8.47 -0.36
C LEU A 38 -22.54 7.93 0.61
N ASN A 39 -23.12 8.76 1.49
CA ASN A 39 -24.06 8.30 2.52
C ASN A 39 -25.38 7.75 1.97
N SER A 40 -25.71 8.06 0.71
CA SER A 40 -26.91 7.58 0.03
C SER A 40 -26.77 6.17 -0.57
N PHE A 41 -25.54 5.63 -0.63
CA PHE A 41 -25.28 4.32 -1.20
C PHE A 41 -25.21 3.26 -0.11
N ASP A 42 -25.77 2.09 -0.40
CA ASP A 42 -25.69 0.93 0.49
C ASP A 42 -24.22 0.55 0.72
N SER A 43 -23.84 0.43 1.99
CA SER A 43 -22.51 0.03 2.39
C SER A 43 -22.48 -0.49 3.83
N PHE A 44 -21.45 -1.27 4.14
CA PHE A 44 -21.18 -1.72 5.50
C PHE A 44 -19.68 -1.87 5.74
N ASP A 45 -19.26 -1.63 6.98
CA ASP A 45 -17.89 -1.90 7.39
C ASP A 45 -17.69 -3.41 7.60
N VAL A 46 -16.76 -4.01 6.87
CA VAL A 46 -16.53 -5.46 6.88
C VAL A 46 -15.93 -5.90 8.22
N THR A 47 -15.08 -5.06 8.80
CA THR A 47 -14.58 -5.18 10.17
C THR A 47 -14.59 -3.81 10.84
N PRO A 48 -14.55 -3.73 12.19
CA PRO A 48 -14.45 -2.43 12.86
C PRO A 48 -13.22 -1.61 12.43
N VAL A 49 -12.08 -2.26 12.24
CA VAL A 49 -10.79 -1.59 12.01
C VAL A 49 -10.54 -1.21 10.55
N ILE A 50 -10.92 -2.09 9.61
CA ILE A 50 -10.51 -2.00 8.21
C ILE A 50 -11.56 -2.63 7.28
N GLY A 51 -11.72 -2.09 6.08
CA GLY A 51 -12.63 -2.62 5.08
C GLY A 51 -14.01 -1.99 5.14
N ARG A 52 -14.49 -1.54 3.97
CA ARG A 52 -15.89 -1.19 3.70
C ARG A 52 -16.33 -1.77 2.38
N GLU A 53 -17.50 -2.38 2.32
CA GLU A 53 -18.05 -2.92 1.06
C GLU A 53 -19.23 -2.09 0.59
N PHE A 54 -19.28 -1.81 -0.72
CA PHE A 54 -20.40 -1.21 -1.43
C PHE A 54 -20.99 -2.28 -2.37
N PRO A 55 -21.94 -3.11 -1.88
CA PRO A 55 -22.34 -4.32 -2.59
C PRO A 55 -23.11 -4.04 -3.89
N THR A 56 -23.80 -2.90 -4.00
CA THR A 56 -24.64 -2.54 -5.15
C THR A 56 -24.16 -1.33 -5.93
N ALA A 57 -23.04 -0.70 -5.54
CA ALA A 57 -22.56 0.50 -6.20
C ALA A 57 -21.92 0.20 -7.58
N SER A 58 -22.06 1.13 -8.51
CA SER A 58 -21.44 1.07 -9.85
C SER A 58 -20.41 2.18 -9.98
N LEU A 59 -19.12 1.82 -10.00
CA LEU A 59 -18.02 2.78 -10.16
C LEU A 59 -18.09 3.49 -11.51
N LYS A 60 -18.57 2.81 -12.56
CA LYS A 60 -18.82 3.43 -13.86
C LYS A 60 -19.84 4.56 -13.76
N GLU A 61 -20.93 4.35 -13.02
CA GLU A 61 -21.95 5.38 -12.82
C GLU A 61 -21.39 6.54 -12.01
N TRP A 62 -20.63 6.26 -10.94
CA TRP A 62 -19.97 7.30 -10.15
C TRP A 62 -18.97 8.12 -10.98
N LEU A 63 -18.22 7.49 -11.88
CA LEU A 63 -17.30 8.16 -12.81
C LEU A 63 -18.00 9.08 -13.81
N ARG A 64 -19.29 8.86 -14.07
CA ARG A 64 -20.08 9.57 -15.08
C ARG A 64 -21.19 10.44 -14.49
N ALA A 65 -21.37 10.41 -13.17
CA ALA A 65 -22.35 11.21 -12.47
C ALA A 65 -22.03 12.72 -12.58
N PRO A 66 -23.04 13.61 -12.57
CA PRO A 66 -22.81 15.05 -12.57
C PRO A 66 -21.95 15.55 -11.40
N ASN A 67 -22.02 14.89 -10.24
CA ASN A 67 -21.23 15.16 -9.05
C ASN A 67 -20.06 14.16 -8.87
N SER A 68 -19.53 13.63 -9.97
CA SER A 68 -18.48 12.59 -9.96
C SER A 68 -17.27 12.94 -9.10
N ASP A 69 -16.78 14.19 -9.16
CA ASP A 69 -15.62 14.61 -8.36
C ASP A 69 -15.88 14.57 -6.85
N GLU A 70 -17.09 14.90 -6.40
CA GLU A 70 -17.48 14.81 -5.00
C GLU A 70 -17.52 13.35 -4.54
N LEU A 71 -18.14 12.47 -5.34
CA LEU A 71 -18.21 11.03 -5.08
C LEU A 71 -16.82 10.40 -4.98
N LEU A 72 -15.94 10.71 -5.94
CA LEU A 72 -14.59 10.16 -5.98
C LEU A 72 -13.70 10.74 -4.88
N ARG A 73 -13.86 12.01 -4.54
CA ARG A 73 -13.14 12.60 -3.39
C ARG A 73 -13.55 11.93 -2.09
N ASP A 74 -14.85 11.74 -1.86
CA ASP A 74 -15.35 11.04 -0.67
C ASP A 74 -14.95 9.55 -0.68
N LEU A 75 -14.86 8.94 -1.86
CA LEU A 75 -14.34 7.58 -2.01
C LEU A 75 -12.86 7.52 -1.62
N ALA A 76 -12.03 8.46 -2.08
CA ALA A 76 -10.62 8.55 -1.69
C ALA A 76 -10.46 8.70 -0.17
N ILE A 77 -11.25 9.60 0.47
CA ILE A 77 -11.27 9.75 1.93
C ILE A 77 -11.68 8.43 2.60
N THR A 78 -12.74 7.79 2.11
CA THR A 78 -13.23 6.51 2.65
C THR A 78 -12.17 5.42 2.54
N ILE A 79 -11.48 5.30 1.40
CA ILE A 79 -10.40 4.34 1.21
C ILE A 79 -9.26 4.64 2.18
N SER A 80 -8.82 5.89 2.30
CA SER A 80 -7.75 6.25 3.23
C SER A 80 -8.12 6.04 4.69
N GLN A 81 -9.36 6.26 5.10
CA GLN A 81 -9.81 6.02 6.49
C GLN A 81 -10.02 4.53 6.79
N ARG A 82 -10.62 3.80 5.85
CA ARG A 82 -11.00 2.38 6.01
C ARG A 82 -9.94 1.42 5.49
N GLY A 83 -8.84 1.92 4.94
CA GLY A 83 -7.74 1.18 4.35
C GLY A 83 -8.06 0.56 2.99
N VAL A 84 -9.17 -0.16 2.88
CA VAL A 84 -9.61 -0.83 1.64
C VAL A 84 -11.11 -0.76 1.51
N VAL A 85 -11.59 -0.66 0.27
CA VAL A 85 -13.00 -0.78 -0.07
C VAL A 85 -13.23 -1.86 -1.12
N PHE A 86 -14.42 -2.45 -1.11
CA PHE A 86 -14.80 -3.55 -1.98
C PHE A 86 -16.06 -3.22 -2.78
N PHE A 87 -16.09 -3.68 -4.03
CA PHE A 87 -17.21 -3.58 -4.95
C PHE A 87 -17.45 -4.94 -5.60
N ARG A 88 -18.72 -5.27 -5.87
CA ARG A 88 -19.10 -6.53 -6.50
C ARG A 88 -19.51 -6.31 -7.95
N LYS A 89 -19.22 -7.29 -8.82
CA LYS A 89 -19.74 -7.36 -10.20
C LYS A 89 -19.63 -6.05 -10.99
N GLN A 90 -18.43 -5.45 -11.05
CA GLN A 90 -18.17 -4.22 -11.80
C GLN A 90 -18.06 -4.48 -13.31
N ASP A 91 -19.05 -5.15 -13.90
CA ASP A 91 -19.05 -5.62 -15.30
C ASP A 91 -18.96 -4.49 -16.32
N GLY A 92 -19.35 -3.27 -15.94
CA GLY A 92 -19.28 -2.08 -16.78
C GLY A 92 -17.94 -1.32 -16.72
N LEU A 93 -17.02 -1.71 -15.83
CA LEU A 93 -15.73 -1.04 -15.63
C LEU A 93 -14.65 -1.78 -16.42
N ASP A 94 -14.22 -1.24 -17.56
CA ASP A 94 -13.09 -1.75 -18.35
C ASP A 94 -11.74 -1.19 -17.85
N ASP A 95 -10.64 -1.54 -18.52
CA ASP A 95 -9.28 -1.14 -18.12
C ASP A 95 -9.07 0.39 -18.21
N GLU A 96 -9.64 1.05 -19.21
CA GLU A 96 -9.54 2.50 -19.37
C GLU A 96 -10.29 3.24 -18.26
N LEU A 97 -11.50 2.80 -17.92
CA LEU A 97 -12.26 3.34 -16.80
C LEU A 97 -11.56 3.07 -15.46
N GLN A 98 -10.93 1.91 -15.31
CA GLN A 98 -10.16 1.58 -14.11
C GLN A 98 -8.94 2.50 -13.94
N LYS A 99 -8.26 2.84 -15.04
CA LYS A 99 -7.15 3.82 -15.07
C LYS A 99 -7.63 5.23 -14.74
N GLU A 100 -8.71 5.67 -15.37
CA GLU A 100 -9.34 6.96 -15.09
C GLU A 100 -9.70 7.08 -13.60
N LEU A 101 -10.32 6.03 -13.04
CA LEU A 101 -10.70 5.97 -11.63
C LEU A 101 -9.51 6.22 -10.70
N ILE A 102 -8.43 5.45 -10.85
CA ILE A 102 -7.28 5.57 -9.95
C ILE A 102 -6.57 6.91 -10.13
N GLN A 103 -6.43 7.37 -11.37
CA GLN A 103 -5.80 8.67 -11.62
C GLN A 103 -6.61 9.81 -10.97
N ARG A 104 -7.94 9.79 -11.12
CA ARG A 104 -8.83 10.79 -10.51
C ARG A 104 -8.88 10.69 -8.99
N LEU A 105 -8.92 9.49 -8.41
CA LEU A 105 -8.84 9.29 -6.96
C LEU A 105 -7.58 9.94 -6.37
N GLY A 106 -6.42 9.69 -6.97
CA GLY A 106 -5.16 10.30 -6.54
C GLY A 106 -5.18 11.83 -6.64
N LEU A 107 -5.63 12.37 -7.79
CA LEU A 107 -5.69 13.82 -8.02
C LEU A 107 -6.64 14.53 -7.05
N LEU A 108 -7.84 13.97 -6.84
CA LEU A 108 -8.83 14.49 -5.90
C LEU A 108 -8.41 14.33 -4.44
N ALA A 109 -7.60 13.31 -4.14
CA ALA A 109 -6.91 13.15 -2.86
C ALA A 109 -5.73 14.12 -2.69
N GLY A 110 -5.36 14.86 -3.74
CA GLY A 110 -4.35 15.91 -3.69
C GLY A 110 -2.92 15.44 -3.96
N LYS A 111 -2.71 14.32 -4.66
CA LYS A 111 -1.38 13.91 -5.14
C LYS A 111 -0.74 14.97 -6.06
N PRO A 112 0.59 15.00 -6.22
CA PRO A 112 1.25 15.88 -7.18
C PRO A 112 0.75 15.63 -8.62
N SER A 113 0.57 16.68 -9.41
CA SER A 113 0.15 16.55 -10.81
C SER A 113 1.17 15.83 -11.70
N THR A 114 2.43 15.74 -11.26
CA THR A 114 3.50 14.97 -11.91
C THR A 114 3.41 13.47 -11.63
N SER A 115 2.51 13.03 -10.74
CA SER A 115 2.35 11.63 -10.35
C SER A 115 1.19 10.99 -11.13
N GLY A 116 1.55 10.12 -12.08
CA GLY A 116 0.62 9.39 -12.95
C GLY A 116 0.26 8.00 -12.42
N LEU A 117 0.09 7.06 -13.34
CA LEU A 117 -0.06 5.63 -13.08
C LEU A 117 1.29 4.94 -13.23
N HIS A 118 1.53 3.90 -12.43
CA HIS A 118 2.79 3.19 -12.41
C HIS A 118 2.90 2.21 -13.58
N VAL A 119 4.10 2.12 -14.16
CA VAL A 119 4.49 1.03 -15.07
C VAL A 119 5.35 0.05 -14.30
N HIS A 120 4.89 -1.19 -14.13
CA HIS A 120 5.60 -2.15 -13.30
C HIS A 120 6.92 -2.62 -13.97
N PRO A 121 8.07 -2.68 -13.25
CA PRO A 121 9.36 -3.05 -13.85
C PRO A 121 9.38 -4.45 -14.47
N VAL A 122 8.64 -5.39 -13.88
CA VAL A 122 8.50 -6.78 -14.36
C VAL A 122 7.18 -7.05 -15.11
N HIS A 123 6.02 -6.67 -14.56
CA HIS A 123 4.68 -6.98 -15.08
C HIS A 123 4.09 -5.81 -15.91
N ASN A 124 4.66 -5.56 -17.08
CA ASN A 124 4.22 -4.53 -18.04
C ASN A 124 3.93 -5.14 -19.44
N SER A 125 3.59 -4.31 -20.42
CA SER A 125 3.13 -4.76 -21.75
C SER A 125 4.18 -5.53 -22.56
N GLN A 126 5.45 -5.49 -22.16
CA GLN A 126 6.55 -6.21 -22.82
C GLN A 126 6.60 -7.71 -22.45
N ARG A 127 5.57 -8.26 -21.80
CA ARG A 127 5.51 -9.66 -21.36
C ARG A 127 4.46 -10.45 -22.14
N GLU A 128 4.62 -11.77 -22.20
CA GLU A 128 3.78 -12.64 -23.05
C GLU A 128 2.30 -12.66 -22.65
N HIS A 129 1.98 -12.37 -21.38
CA HIS A 129 0.62 -12.47 -20.81
C HIS A 129 0.06 -11.12 -20.33
N SER A 130 0.61 -10.01 -20.82
CA SER A 130 0.11 -8.66 -20.53
C SER A 130 -0.84 -8.15 -21.61
N VAL A 131 -1.67 -7.18 -21.26
CA VAL A 131 -2.34 -6.33 -22.24
C VAL A 131 -1.33 -5.36 -22.88
N LYS A 132 -1.67 -4.74 -24.01
CA LYS A 132 -0.82 -3.76 -24.71
C LYS A 132 -0.77 -2.38 -24.03
N ASP A 133 -0.94 -2.36 -22.72
CA ASP A 133 -0.97 -1.16 -21.89
C ASP A 133 -0.01 -1.36 -20.72
N ASP A 134 1.00 -0.49 -20.64
CA ASP A 134 2.06 -0.56 -19.62
C ASP A 134 1.55 -0.19 -18.22
N GLU A 135 0.43 0.51 -18.11
CA GLU A 135 -0.18 0.94 -16.84
C GLU A 135 -1.13 -0.12 -16.27
N ILE A 136 -1.35 -1.23 -16.99
CA ILE A 136 -2.13 -2.40 -16.53
C ILE A 136 -1.19 -3.57 -16.24
N SER A 137 -1.09 -3.95 -14.96
CA SER A 137 -0.49 -5.23 -14.60
C SER A 137 -1.55 -6.33 -14.62
N VAL A 138 -1.40 -7.29 -15.54
CA VAL A 138 -2.23 -8.51 -15.56
C VAL A 138 -1.66 -9.53 -14.59
N ILE A 139 -2.35 -9.74 -13.47
CA ILE A 139 -1.97 -10.66 -12.39
C ILE A 139 -2.63 -12.02 -12.65
N THR A 140 -1.92 -12.92 -13.32
CA THR A 140 -2.43 -14.27 -13.64
C THR A 140 -1.67 -15.36 -12.91
N SER A 141 -2.39 -16.41 -12.50
CA SER A 141 -1.80 -17.60 -11.89
C SER A 141 -0.84 -18.32 -12.82
N GLU A 142 -1.17 -18.41 -14.11
CA GLU A 142 -0.35 -19.08 -15.13
C GLU A 142 0.97 -18.34 -15.38
N HIS A 143 0.92 -17.02 -15.50
CA HIS A 143 2.13 -16.21 -15.65
C HIS A 143 2.98 -16.24 -14.39
N HIS A 144 2.36 -16.19 -13.20
CA HIS A 144 3.08 -16.35 -11.94
C HIS A 144 3.76 -17.73 -11.85
N GLU A 145 3.09 -18.81 -12.25
CA GLU A 145 3.67 -20.15 -12.21
C GLU A 145 4.90 -20.25 -13.12
N LYS A 146 4.82 -19.71 -14.34
CA LYS A 146 5.95 -19.63 -15.28
C LYS A 146 7.10 -18.77 -14.72
N LEU A 147 6.81 -17.50 -14.39
CA LEU A 147 7.82 -16.50 -14.01
C LEU A 147 8.56 -16.89 -12.72
N TYR A 148 7.83 -17.41 -11.74
CA TYR A 148 8.38 -17.82 -10.45
C TYR A 148 8.70 -19.32 -10.38
N LYS A 149 8.62 -20.06 -11.50
CA LYS A 149 8.94 -21.50 -11.60
C LYS A 149 8.26 -22.32 -10.48
N GLY A 150 6.98 -22.03 -10.21
CA GLY A 150 6.17 -22.68 -9.18
C GLY A 150 6.55 -22.40 -7.72
N ARG A 151 7.53 -21.52 -7.43
CA ARG A 151 8.03 -21.26 -6.06
C ARG A 151 6.95 -20.75 -5.10
N LEU A 152 5.95 -20.04 -5.59
CA LEU A 152 4.86 -19.46 -4.77
C LEU A 152 3.89 -20.53 -4.21
N GLN A 153 3.80 -21.68 -4.88
CA GLN A 153 2.92 -22.79 -4.53
C GLN A 153 3.67 -23.96 -3.87
N GLN A 154 4.92 -23.75 -3.46
CA GLN A 154 5.70 -24.76 -2.73
C GLN A 154 5.19 -24.92 -1.30
N LYS A 155 5.48 -26.10 -0.71
CA LYS A 155 5.17 -26.40 0.68
C LYS A 155 5.88 -25.39 1.60
N LYS A 156 5.11 -24.50 2.21
CA LYS A 156 5.58 -23.48 3.16
C LYS A 156 4.84 -23.60 4.49
N GLN A 157 5.53 -23.33 5.59
CA GLN A 157 4.93 -23.31 6.94
C GLN A 157 4.34 -21.93 7.31
N SER A 158 4.63 -20.88 6.54
CA SER A 158 4.19 -19.52 6.85
C SER A 158 3.97 -18.69 5.58
N ALA A 159 2.96 -17.83 5.62
CA ALA A 159 2.67 -16.82 4.60
C ALA A 159 3.16 -15.41 4.98
N ARG A 160 4.00 -15.27 6.02
CA ARG A 160 4.53 -13.96 6.49
C ARG A 160 5.18 -13.13 5.37
N ARG A 161 5.82 -13.78 4.39
CA ARG A 161 6.50 -13.13 3.26
C ARG A 161 5.56 -12.58 2.20
N GLU A 162 4.27 -12.90 2.25
CA GLU A 162 3.27 -12.38 1.30
C GLU A 162 2.80 -10.97 1.66
N TRP A 163 2.95 -10.55 2.93
CA TRP A 163 2.55 -9.22 3.37
C TRP A 163 3.48 -8.15 2.81
N HIS A 164 2.90 -7.15 2.15
CA HIS A 164 3.63 -6.00 1.62
C HIS A 164 2.69 -4.82 1.32
N SER A 165 3.27 -3.64 1.11
CA SER A 165 2.64 -2.55 0.37
C SER A 165 3.28 -2.50 -1.03
N ASP A 166 2.50 -2.21 -2.06
CA ASP A 166 3.01 -2.16 -3.44
C ASP A 166 4.13 -1.12 -3.61
N ILE A 167 5.15 -1.48 -4.39
CA ILE A 167 6.13 -0.57 -5.00
C ILE A 167 6.85 0.43 -4.08
N THR A 168 7.05 0.09 -2.80
CA THR A 168 7.72 1.00 -1.84
C THR A 168 9.20 1.23 -2.14
N PHE A 169 9.77 0.48 -3.07
CA PHE A 169 11.13 0.68 -3.59
C PHE A 169 11.24 1.87 -4.55
N GLU A 170 10.13 2.46 -5.00
CA GLU A 170 10.15 3.66 -5.82
C GLU A 170 10.33 4.92 -4.96
N PRO A 171 11.03 5.97 -5.46
CA PRO A 171 11.08 7.28 -4.80
C PRO A 171 9.70 7.91 -4.59
N ILE A 172 8.80 7.78 -5.57
CA ILE A 172 7.38 8.12 -5.47
C ILE A 172 6.58 6.81 -5.47
N PRO A 173 6.23 6.24 -4.30
CA PRO A 173 5.51 4.98 -4.21
C PRO A 173 4.00 5.17 -4.44
N SER A 174 3.27 4.06 -4.38
CA SER A 174 1.85 4.05 -4.69
C SER A 174 1.00 4.84 -3.69
N ASP A 175 -0.01 5.54 -4.21
CA ASP A 175 -1.17 5.98 -3.43
C ASP A 175 -2.25 4.90 -3.33
N TYR A 176 -3.06 4.75 -4.37
CA TYR A 176 -4.14 3.80 -4.44
C TYR A 176 -3.83 2.72 -5.46
N THR A 177 -4.11 1.48 -5.08
CA THR A 177 -4.12 0.37 -6.02
C THR A 177 -5.55 -0.15 -6.15
N VAL A 178 -5.95 -0.50 -7.37
CA VAL A 178 -7.17 -1.24 -7.67
C VAL A 178 -6.83 -2.59 -8.28
N LEU A 179 -7.55 -3.63 -7.86
CA LEU A 179 -7.51 -4.95 -8.48
C LEU A 179 -8.94 -5.40 -8.80
N ARG A 180 -9.20 -5.67 -10.09
CA ARG A 180 -10.44 -6.29 -10.60
C ARG A 180 -10.15 -7.73 -11.03
N LEU A 181 -10.78 -8.72 -10.41
CA LEU A 181 -10.60 -10.13 -10.83
C LEU A 181 -11.55 -10.47 -11.98
N THR A 182 -11.01 -10.91 -13.11
CA THR A 182 -11.79 -11.30 -14.31
C THR A 182 -12.01 -12.81 -14.38
N GLN A 183 -11.12 -13.61 -13.79
CA GLN A 183 -11.24 -15.06 -13.68
C GLN A 183 -10.91 -15.51 -12.26
N LEU A 184 -11.70 -16.47 -11.75
CA LEU A 184 -11.57 -17.00 -10.40
C LEU A 184 -11.44 -18.53 -10.43
N PRO A 185 -10.66 -19.10 -9.51
CA PRO A 185 -10.70 -20.54 -9.27
C PRO A 185 -12.04 -20.93 -8.62
N GLU A 186 -12.37 -22.22 -8.61
CA GLU A 186 -13.55 -22.77 -7.94
C GLU A 186 -13.58 -22.40 -6.44
N SER A 187 -12.42 -22.36 -5.81
CA SER A 187 -12.22 -21.89 -4.43
C SER A 187 -10.79 -21.40 -4.22
N GLY A 188 -10.57 -20.63 -3.16
CA GLY A 188 -9.28 -20.04 -2.81
C GLY A 188 -8.93 -18.81 -3.65
N GLY A 189 -7.71 -18.29 -3.49
CA GLY A 189 -7.25 -17.10 -4.21
C GLY A 189 -7.65 -15.78 -3.56
N ASP A 190 -8.10 -15.84 -2.32
CA ASP A 190 -8.49 -14.69 -1.50
C ASP A 190 -7.33 -13.73 -1.29
N THR A 191 -7.67 -12.47 -1.05
CA THR A 191 -6.70 -11.44 -0.68
C THR A 191 -7.00 -10.96 0.74
N LEU A 192 -5.94 -10.76 1.53
CA LEU A 192 -6.02 -10.18 2.87
C LEU A 192 -5.41 -8.78 2.85
N TRP A 193 -5.93 -7.89 3.70
CA TRP A 193 -5.40 -6.56 3.98
C TRP A 193 -5.26 -6.36 5.49
N ALA A 194 -4.32 -5.50 5.90
CA ALA A 194 -4.02 -5.19 7.28
C ALA A 194 -3.79 -3.68 7.46
N SER A 195 -4.31 -3.11 8.56
CA SER A 195 -4.23 -1.67 8.83
C SER A 195 -2.89 -1.29 9.48
N GLY A 196 -2.08 -0.48 8.79
CA GLY A 196 -0.86 0.09 9.34
C GLY A 196 -1.11 1.15 10.42
N TYR A 197 -2.29 1.79 10.41
CA TYR A 197 -2.74 2.66 11.50
C TYR A 197 -2.94 1.87 12.79
N GLU A 198 -3.64 0.75 12.71
CA GLU A 198 -3.90 -0.09 13.88
C GLU A 198 -2.62 -0.72 14.43
N VAL A 199 -1.66 -1.07 13.54
CA VAL A 199 -0.31 -1.47 13.97
C VAL A 199 0.35 -0.36 14.76
N TYR A 200 0.37 0.88 14.26
CA TYR A 200 0.96 2.02 14.97
C TYR A 200 0.27 2.30 16.31
N ASP A 201 -1.07 2.31 16.33
CA ASP A 201 -1.89 2.62 17.52
C ASP A 201 -1.72 1.61 18.67
N ARG A 202 -1.24 0.38 18.39
CA ARG A 202 -0.93 -0.64 19.42
C ARG A 202 0.46 -0.48 20.02
N ILE A 203 1.36 0.21 19.34
CA ILE A 203 2.73 0.40 19.81
C ILE A 203 2.70 1.43 20.95
N SER A 204 3.39 1.11 22.05
CA SER A 204 3.47 2.02 23.21
C SER A 204 4.10 3.37 22.82
N LYS A 205 3.69 4.46 23.49
CA LYS A 205 4.17 5.83 23.21
C LYS A 205 5.71 5.96 23.15
N PRO A 206 6.51 5.33 24.04
CA PRO A 206 7.97 5.39 23.94
C PRO A 206 8.51 4.76 22.65
N TYR A 207 7.97 3.61 22.23
CA TYR A 207 8.35 2.99 20.96
C TYR A 207 7.86 3.82 19.76
N GLN A 208 6.67 4.42 19.83
CA GLN A 208 6.21 5.33 18.78
C GLN A 208 7.22 6.45 18.55
N GLN A 209 7.64 7.15 19.63
CA GLN A 209 8.63 8.23 19.55
C GLN A 209 9.97 7.76 18.99
N PHE A 210 10.44 6.58 19.40
CA PHE A 210 11.66 5.99 18.84
C PHE A 210 11.54 5.74 17.33
N LEU A 211 10.43 5.14 16.89
CA LEU A 211 10.22 4.79 15.48
C LEU A 211 9.97 6.00 14.58
N GLU A 212 9.39 7.08 15.11
CA GLU A 212 9.09 8.32 14.37
C GLU A 212 10.34 9.03 13.82
N GLY A 213 11.50 8.82 14.45
CA GLY A 213 12.77 9.38 13.99
C GLY A 213 13.52 8.51 12.96
N LEU A 214 13.04 7.30 12.67
CA LEU A 214 13.78 6.33 11.85
C LEU A 214 13.38 6.39 10.38
N THR A 215 14.34 6.06 9.52
CA THR A 215 14.13 5.79 8.10
C THR A 215 14.46 4.35 7.78
N ALA A 216 13.92 3.83 6.69
CA ALA A 216 14.24 2.50 6.18
C ALA A 216 14.61 2.57 4.70
N THR A 217 15.53 1.69 4.31
CA THR A 217 15.84 1.43 2.90
C THR A 217 14.85 0.39 2.38
N TYR A 218 14.08 0.76 1.37
CA TYR A 218 13.16 -0.11 0.65
C TYR A 218 13.79 -0.49 -0.68
N ALA A 219 13.74 -1.78 -1.02
CA ALA A 219 14.33 -2.27 -2.25
C ALA A 219 13.61 -3.53 -2.73
N GLN A 220 13.67 -3.81 -4.03
CA GLN A 220 13.25 -5.10 -4.57
C GLN A 220 14.31 -5.74 -5.49
N PRO A 221 15.44 -6.21 -4.92
CA PRO A 221 16.48 -6.87 -5.70
C PRO A 221 15.99 -8.17 -6.36
N GLY A 222 14.88 -8.74 -5.87
CA GLY A 222 14.26 -9.93 -6.46
C GLY A 222 13.83 -9.74 -7.91
N PHE A 223 13.44 -8.53 -8.33
CA PHE A 223 13.00 -8.27 -9.70
C PHE A 223 14.14 -8.36 -10.71
N ASN A 224 15.30 -7.75 -10.42
CA ASN A 224 16.50 -7.90 -11.25
C ASN A 224 16.96 -9.37 -11.33
N LYS A 225 16.86 -10.10 -10.22
CA LYS A 225 17.16 -11.54 -10.19
C LYS A 225 16.21 -12.35 -11.08
N ILE A 226 14.90 -12.10 -10.98
CA ILE A 226 13.88 -12.80 -11.78
C ILE A 226 14.04 -12.49 -13.26
N ALA A 227 14.30 -11.23 -13.62
CA ALA A 227 14.56 -10.81 -14.98
C ALA A 227 15.74 -11.57 -15.60
N LYS A 228 16.86 -11.63 -14.88
CA LYS A 228 18.04 -12.41 -15.26
C LYS A 228 17.76 -13.92 -15.35
N GLU A 229 16.97 -14.48 -14.44
CA GLU A 229 16.63 -15.92 -14.42
C GLU A 229 15.67 -16.36 -15.55
N ASN A 230 15.08 -15.40 -16.27
CA ASN A 230 14.12 -15.62 -17.34
C ASN A 230 14.51 -14.86 -18.62
N ASP A 231 15.78 -14.46 -18.76
CA ASP A 231 16.37 -13.86 -19.95
C ASP A 231 15.64 -12.61 -20.50
N PHE A 232 15.20 -11.73 -19.59
CA PHE A 232 14.65 -10.42 -19.95
C PHE A 232 15.24 -9.29 -19.10
N GLU A 233 15.07 -8.04 -19.53
CA GLU A 233 15.45 -6.84 -18.77
C GLU A 233 14.23 -6.21 -18.10
N ILE A 234 14.42 -5.68 -16.89
CA ILE A 234 13.38 -4.88 -16.24
C ILE A 234 13.14 -3.59 -17.03
N PHE A 235 11.93 -3.05 -16.93
CA PHE A 235 11.62 -1.76 -17.53
C PHE A 235 12.31 -0.63 -16.76
N THR A 236 13.25 0.05 -17.43
CA THR A 236 14.08 1.14 -16.88
C THR A 236 13.62 2.54 -17.30
N GLY A 237 12.59 2.64 -18.16
CA GLY A 237 12.00 3.90 -18.56
C GLY A 237 11.23 4.60 -17.43
N PRO A 238 10.59 5.75 -17.71
CA PRO A 238 9.75 6.45 -16.74
C PRO A 238 8.56 5.57 -16.30
N ARG A 239 8.41 5.38 -14.98
CA ARG A 239 7.35 4.55 -14.37
C ARG A 239 6.27 5.38 -13.69
N GLY A 240 5.80 6.43 -14.37
CA GLY A 240 4.66 7.25 -13.93
C GLY A 240 5.01 8.54 -13.17
N ALA A 241 6.24 8.70 -12.70
CA ALA A 241 6.74 9.94 -12.10
C ALA A 241 8.17 10.24 -12.62
N PRO A 242 8.57 11.51 -12.74
CA PRO A 242 9.92 11.89 -13.20
C PRO A 242 11.06 11.24 -12.40
N GLU A 243 10.86 11.02 -11.11
CA GLU A 243 11.83 10.42 -10.20
C GLU A 243 11.86 8.89 -10.27
N ASN A 244 10.83 8.24 -10.82
CA ASN A 244 10.72 6.79 -10.90
C ASN A 244 11.25 6.31 -12.27
N VAL A 245 12.57 6.25 -12.41
CA VAL A 245 13.27 5.88 -13.65
C VAL A 245 14.53 5.08 -13.32
N GLY A 246 15.05 4.32 -14.28
CA GLY A 246 16.28 3.54 -14.13
C GLY A 246 16.05 2.16 -13.51
N ASP A 247 17.14 1.47 -13.18
CA ASP A 247 17.16 0.10 -12.67
C ASP A 247 17.42 0.00 -11.15
N GLU A 248 17.73 1.14 -10.51
CA GLU A 248 17.87 1.25 -9.06
C GLU A 248 16.48 1.24 -8.41
N LEU A 249 15.91 0.04 -8.26
CA LEU A 249 14.67 -0.23 -7.55
C LEU A 249 14.90 -0.17 -6.04
N LYS A 250 15.25 1.02 -5.54
CA LYS A 250 15.58 1.31 -4.15
C LYS A 250 15.23 2.76 -3.79
N ALA A 251 14.66 2.94 -2.61
CA ALA A 251 14.34 4.25 -2.05
C ALA A 251 14.51 4.26 -0.53
N ILE A 252 14.62 5.44 0.06
CA ILE A 252 14.64 5.65 1.52
C ILE A 252 13.38 6.42 1.90
N HIS A 253 12.61 5.85 2.83
CA HIS A 253 11.37 6.44 3.35
C HIS A 253 11.34 6.37 4.88
N PRO A 254 10.54 7.21 5.57
CA PRO A 254 10.38 7.10 7.01
C PRO A 254 9.74 5.75 7.41
N VAL A 255 10.09 5.26 8.60
CA VAL A 255 9.46 4.07 9.21
C VAL A 255 8.05 4.39 9.68
N ILE A 256 7.81 5.59 10.21
CA ILE A 256 6.47 6.10 10.49
C ILE A 256 6.16 7.19 9.49
N ARG A 257 5.12 7.02 8.67
CA ARG A 257 4.69 8.07 7.73
C ARG A 257 3.37 8.70 8.17
N THR A 258 3.14 9.91 7.68
CA THR A 258 1.84 10.57 7.71
C THR A 258 1.11 10.28 6.41
N ASN A 259 -0.16 9.87 6.49
CA ASN A 259 -1.03 9.81 5.32
C ASN A 259 -1.58 11.23 5.04
N PRO A 260 -1.36 11.81 3.84
CA PRO A 260 -1.76 13.19 3.55
C PRO A 260 -3.28 13.40 3.47
N VAL A 261 -4.07 12.34 3.30
CA VAL A 261 -5.53 12.42 3.20
C VAL A 261 -6.16 12.51 4.59
N THR A 262 -5.70 11.69 5.52
CA THR A 262 -6.25 11.58 6.88
C THR A 262 -5.48 12.38 7.92
N GLY A 263 -4.20 12.68 7.67
CA GLY A 263 -3.29 13.23 8.67
C GLY A 263 -2.89 12.23 9.75
N TRP A 264 -3.13 10.93 9.54
CA TRP A 264 -2.83 9.88 10.52
C TRP A 264 -1.46 9.24 10.30
N LYS A 265 -0.85 8.82 11.42
CA LYS A 265 0.42 8.08 11.44
C LYS A 265 0.21 6.59 11.19
N SER A 266 1.04 6.02 10.31
CA SER A 266 1.09 4.59 10.01
C SER A 266 2.52 4.10 10.07
N VAL A 267 2.74 2.87 10.52
CA VAL A 267 3.98 2.16 10.19
C VAL A 267 4.03 2.03 8.65
N PHE A 268 5.12 2.46 8.04
CA PHE A 268 5.36 2.42 6.61
C PHE A 268 6.60 1.58 6.32
N ALA A 269 6.59 0.96 5.15
CA ALA A 269 5.91 -0.31 4.99
C ALA A 269 6.59 -1.52 5.66
N VAL A 270 5.96 -2.68 5.56
CA VAL A 270 6.48 -3.94 6.10
C VAL A 270 6.70 -4.98 5.00
N GLY A 271 7.48 -6.02 5.30
CA GLY A 271 7.55 -7.22 4.50
C GLY A 271 8.46 -7.13 3.27
N ALA A 272 7.99 -7.61 2.12
CA ALA A 272 8.84 -8.03 1.00
C ALA A 272 9.70 -6.94 0.33
N HIS A 273 9.45 -5.67 0.63
CA HIS A 273 10.13 -4.53 0.00
C HIS A 273 10.98 -3.71 0.97
N VAL A 274 11.16 -4.14 2.23
CA VAL A 274 12.00 -3.44 3.21
C VAL A 274 13.30 -4.20 3.40
N ALA A 275 14.43 -3.54 3.14
CA ALA A 275 15.75 -4.17 3.24
C ALA A 275 16.35 -4.02 4.64
N LYS A 276 16.29 -2.81 5.20
CA LYS A 276 16.80 -2.50 6.55
C LYS A 276 16.22 -1.21 7.09
N ILE A 277 16.22 -1.07 8.42
CA ILE A 277 16.05 0.21 9.11
C ILE A 277 17.43 0.86 9.21
N ASN A 278 17.53 2.12 8.78
CA ASN A 278 18.78 2.85 8.76
C ASN A 278 19.16 3.28 10.18
N ASP A 279 20.45 3.51 10.38
CA ASP A 279 21.05 3.99 11.65
C ASP A 279 20.88 3.06 12.87
N LEU A 280 20.38 1.84 12.64
CA LEU A 280 20.37 0.75 13.60
C LEU A 280 21.40 -0.33 13.22
N THR A 281 21.79 -1.16 14.18
CA THR A 281 22.54 -2.39 13.89
C THR A 281 21.69 -3.36 13.08
N ASP A 282 22.33 -4.31 12.39
CA ASP A 282 21.63 -5.30 11.57
C ASP A 282 20.68 -6.15 12.42
N GLU A 283 21.08 -6.50 13.65
CA GLU A 283 20.26 -7.27 14.60
C GLU A 283 19.02 -6.49 15.06
N GLU A 284 19.16 -5.21 15.39
CA GLU A 284 18.05 -4.34 15.78
C GLU A 284 17.07 -4.14 14.61
N SER A 285 17.60 -3.86 13.42
CA SER A 285 16.82 -3.71 12.20
C SER A 285 16.03 -4.99 11.89
N GLU A 286 16.69 -6.15 11.89
CA GLU A 286 16.04 -7.44 11.63
C GLU A 286 14.96 -7.75 12.67
N HIS A 287 15.25 -7.49 13.95
CA HIS A 287 14.29 -7.69 15.03
C HIS A 287 13.02 -6.86 14.83
N LEU A 288 13.16 -5.55 14.57
CA LEU A 288 12.03 -4.63 14.40
C LEU A 288 11.20 -4.98 13.15
N LEU A 289 11.85 -5.24 12.01
CA LEU A 289 11.14 -5.63 10.78
C LEU A 289 10.36 -6.94 10.97
N ARG A 290 10.94 -7.92 11.67
CA ARG A 290 10.25 -9.17 12.02
C ARG A 290 9.10 -8.92 12.99
N TRP A 291 9.28 -8.03 13.95
CA TRP A 291 8.24 -7.66 14.91
C TRP A 291 7.05 -6.99 14.23
N PHE A 292 7.26 -6.05 13.30
CA PHE A 292 6.17 -5.42 12.56
C PHE A 292 5.31 -6.43 11.78
N VAL A 293 5.95 -7.40 11.11
CA VAL A 293 5.22 -8.49 10.44
C VAL A 293 4.51 -9.40 11.44
N THR A 294 5.11 -9.63 12.61
CA THR A 294 4.51 -10.41 13.70
C THR A 294 3.24 -9.75 14.23
N LEU A 295 3.26 -8.42 14.44
CA LEU A 295 2.08 -7.65 14.82
C LEU A 295 0.95 -7.83 13.80
N ILE A 296 1.25 -7.92 12.51
CA ILE A 296 0.22 -8.19 11.51
C ILE A 296 -0.32 -9.61 11.68
N VAL A 297 0.54 -10.64 11.63
CA VAL A 297 0.06 -12.02 11.57
C VAL A 297 -0.59 -12.55 12.84
N GLU A 298 -0.25 -12.00 14.02
CA GLU A 298 -0.81 -12.42 15.30
C GLU A 298 -2.10 -11.67 15.69
N ASN A 299 -2.41 -10.56 15.01
CA ASN A 299 -3.59 -9.74 15.29
C ASN A 299 -4.56 -9.82 14.10
N HIS A 300 -5.50 -10.76 14.15
CA HIS A 300 -6.49 -10.92 13.08
C HIS A 300 -7.54 -9.80 13.06
N ASP A 301 -7.71 -9.09 14.18
CA ASP A 301 -8.66 -7.99 14.36
C ASP A 301 -8.25 -6.68 13.66
N LEU A 302 -6.98 -6.57 13.22
CA LEU A 302 -6.53 -5.49 12.33
C LEU A 302 -6.55 -5.86 10.85
N GLN A 303 -7.02 -7.07 10.52
CA GLN A 303 -7.05 -7.61 9.17
C GLN A 303 -8.47 -7.70 8.62
N VAL A 304 -8.59 -7.65 7.30
CA VAL A 304 -9.79 -8.03 6.55
C VAL A 304 -9.42 -8.97 5.42
N ARG A 305 -10.28 -9.95 5.14
CA ARG A 305 -10.11 -10.91 4.04
C ARG A 305 -11.27 -10.76 3.08
N LEU A 306 -10.97 -10.51 1.80
CA LEU A 306 -11.97 -10.60 0.74
C LEU A 306 -11.92 -11.99 0.13
N ARG A 307 -13.02 -12.72 0.30
CA ARG A 307 -13.33 -13.82 -0.60
C ARG A 307 -13.89 -13.23 -1.90
N TRP A 308 -13.18 -13.47 -2.99
CA TRP A 308 -13.63 -13.10 -4.32
C TRP A 308 -14.78 -14.04 -4.73
N GLN A 309 -15.89 -13.49 -5.19
CA GLN A 309 -17.12 -14.26 -5.43
C GLN A 309 -17.59 -14.20 -6.88
N ASN A 310 -17.37 -13.08 -7.57
CA ASN A 310 -17.84 -12.88 -8.92
C ASN A 310 -16.71 -12.41 -9.84
N SER A 311 -16.88 -12.67 -11.14
CA SER A 311 -16.11 -11.93 -12.15
C SER A 311 -16.39 -10.44 -11.98
N ASN A 312 -15.34 -9.64 -12.14
CA ASN A 312 -15.30 -8.21 -11.91
C ASN A 312 -15.62 -7.76 -10.48
N ASP A 313 -15.50 -8.63 -9.47
CA ASP A 313 -15.29 -8.15 -8.11
C ASP A 313 -14.01 -7.32 -8.05
N LEU A 314 -14.03 -6.25 -7.28
CA LEU A 314 -13.02 -5.21 -7.30
C LEU A 314 -12.68 -4.73 -5.89
N ALA A 315 -11.40 -4.53 -5.61
CA ALA A 315 -10.91 -3.91 -4.37
C ALA A 315 -10.04 -2.70 -4.69
N ILE A 316 -10.19 -1.62 -3.92
CA ILE A 316 -9.33 -0.44 -3.96
C ILE A 316 -8.76 -0.20 -2.56
N TRP A 317 -7.43 -0.08 -2.43
CA TRP A 317 -6.80 0.16 -1.12
C TRP A 317 -5.80 1.32 -1.15
N ASP A 318 -5.62 1.96 0.00
CA ASP A 318 -4.62 3.00 0.23
C ASP A 318 -3.28 2.38 0.63
N ASN A 319 -2.38 2.29 -0.33
CA ASN A 319 -1.08 1.66 -0.18
C ASN A 319 -0.12 2.48 0.71
N ARG A 320 -0.52 3.70 1.12
CA ARG A 320 0.22 4.50 2.09
C ARG A 320 0.10 3.97 3.51
N SER A 321 -0.96 3.25 3.84
CA SER A 321 -1.23 2.85 5.23
C SER A 321 -1.82 1.45 5.36
N VAL A 322 -1.72 0.65 4.30
CA VAL A 322 -2.25 -0.71 4.23
C VAL A 322 -1.21 -1.67 3.68
N TYR A 323 -1.19 -2.86 4.27
CA TYR A 323 -0.47 -4.03 3.74
C TYR A 323 -1.48 -5.01 3.18
N HIS A 324 -1.06 -5.81 2.20
CA HIS A 324 -1.89 -6.87 1.66
C HIS A 324 -1.08 -8.15 1.40
N ALA A 325 -1.79 -9.27 1.31
CA ALA A 325 -1.22 -10.58 1.05
C ALA A 325 -2.15 -11.40 0.14
N ALA A 326 -1.59 -12.02 -0.89
CA ALA A 326 -2.31 -12.97 -1.74
C ALA A 326 -2.31 -14.37 -1.11
N THR A 327 -3.44 -15.07 -1.21
CA THR A 327 -3.56 -16.47 -0.76
C THR A 327 -3.37 -17.42 -1.93
N PHE A 328 -2.28 -18.18 -1.93
CA PHE A 328 -1.96 -19.14 -2.98
C PHE A 328 -2.49 -20.56 -2.67
N ASP A 329 -3.78 -20.66 -2.33
CA ASP A 329 -4.47 -21.88 -1.89
C ASP A 329 -5.40 -22.51 -2.93
N TYR A 330 -5.17 -22.23 -4.22
CA TYR A 330 -6.07 -22.61 -5.32
C TYR A 330 -5.42 -23.51 -6.38
N LYS A 331 -4.32 -24.20 -6.03
CA LYS A 331 -3.65 -25.13 -6.96
C LYS A 331 -4.59 -26.26 -7.35
N GLY A 332 -4.79 -26.45 -8.66
CA GLY A 332 -5.69 -27.47 -9.19
C GLY A 332 -7.19 -27.10 -9.15
N LEU A 333 -7.52 -25.87 -8.73
CA LEU A 333 -8.91 -25.37 -8.63
C LEU A 333 -9.29 -24.43 -9.78
N GLY A 334 -8.44 -24.29 -10.81
CA GLY A 334 -8.66 -23.42 -11.96
C GLY A 334 -7.81 -22.14 -11.95
N PRO A 335 -7.90 -21.33 -13.02
CA PRO A 335 -7.10 -20.13 -13.19
C PRO A 335 -7.60 -18.97 -12.33
N ARG A 336 -6.68 -18.07 -11.97
CA ARG A 336 -6.98 -16.79 -11.31
C ARG A 336 -6.34 -15.67 -12.12
N THR A 337 -7.14 -14.72 -12.60
CA THR A 337 -6.67 -13.59 -13.40
C THR A 337 -7.31 -12.29 -12.91
N GLY A 338 -6.51 -11.26 -12.73
CA GLY A 338 -6.99 -9.91 -12.40
C GLY A 338 -6.18 -8.81 -13.06
N HIS A 339 -6.84 -7.67 -13.26
CA HIS A 339 -6.26 -6.48 -13.87
C HIS A 339 -6.01 -5.47 -12.77
N ARG A 340 -4.75 -5.05 -12.61
CA ARG A 340 -4.32 -4.14 -11.55
C ARG A 340 -3.84 -2.83 -12.14
N VAL A 341 -4.33 -1.72 -11.59
CA VAL A 341 -3.81 -0.37 -11.82
C VAL A 341 -3.25 0.14 -10.49
N VAL A 342 -2.07 0.74 -10.55
CA VAL A 342 -1.38 1.31 -9.40
C VAL A 342 -1.19 2.79 -9.67
N GLY A 343 -1.81 3.65 -8.87
CA GLY A 343 -1.55 5.08 -8.89
C GLY A 343 -0.28 5.40 -8.11
N LEU A 344 0.41 6.48 -8.49
CA LEU A 344 1.50 7.06 -7.73
C LEU A 344 1.01 8.21 -6.86
N GLY A 345 1.49 8.25 -5.62
CA GLY A 345 1.17 9.32 -4.67
C GLY A 345 2.25 10.39 -4.60
N GLU A 346 2.62 10.70 -3.37
CA GLU A 346 3.66 11.64 -3.01
C GLU A 346 4.90 10.94 -2.46
N ARG A 347 6.02 11.66 -2.40
CA ARG A 347 7.18 11.21 -1.61
C ARG A 347 6.75 11.05 -0.15
N PRO A 348 6.92 9.87 0.47
CA PRO A 348 6.54 9.64 1.86
C PRO A 348 7.25 10.59 2.81
N TYR A 349 6.52 11.08 3.80
CA TYR A 349 7.04 12.00 4.81
C TYR A 349 6.44 11.68 6.18
N PHE A 350 7.11 12.16 7.22
CA PHE A 350 6.62 12.18 8.58
C PHE A 350 6.35 13.63 8.99
N ASP A 351 5.14 13.92 9.45
CA ASP A 351 4.80 15.19 10.09
C ASP A 351 4.73 15.00 11.62
N PRO A 352 5.63 15.63 12.41
CA PRO A 352 5.57 15.56 13.87
C PRO A 352 4.24 16.05 14.48
N LYS A 353 3.46 16.88 13.75
CA LYS A 353 2.15 17.38 14.17
C LYS A 353 0.99 16.44 13.80
N SER A 354 1.24 15.41 12.99
CA SER A 354 0.23 14.39 12.70
C SER A 354 -0.14 13.61 13.95
N THR A 355 -1.27 12.90 13.91
CA THR A 355 -1.80 12.17 15.07
C THR A 355 -1.94 10.69 14.78
N SER A 356 -2.05 9.88 15.83
CA SER A 356 -2.50 8.50 15.68
C SER A 356 -3.96 8.47 15.22
N ARG A 357 -4.41 7.38 14.59
CA ARG A 357 -5.81 7.28 14.16
C ARG A 357 -6.75 7.30 15.37
N ARG A 358 -6.46 6.51 16.41
CA ARG A 358 -7.24 6.52 17.65
C ARG A 358 -7.33 7.92 18.27
N GLU A 359 -6.21 8.63 18.37
CA GLU A 359 -6.20 10.00 18.91
C GLU A 359 -7.06 10.98 18.09
N ALA A 360 -7.11 10.80 16.76
CA ALA A 360 -7.95 11.63 15.90
C ALA A 360 -9.44 11.30 16.10
N LEU A 361 -9.80 10.02 16.07
CA LEU A 361 -11.20 9.58 16.22
C LEU A 361 -11.76 9.87 17.62
N GLU A 362 -10.95 9.79 18.67
CA GLU A 362 -11.34 10.16 20.03
C GLU A 362 -11.65 11.66 20.20
N LYS A 363 -11.11 12.53 19.33
CA LYS A 363 -11.42 13.96 19.34
C LYS A 363 -12.71 14.31 18.59
N GLU A 364 -13.17 13.41 17.72
CA GLU A 364 -14.38 13.57 16.91
C GLU A 364 -15.63 12.97 17.58
N ALA A 365 -15.43 12.03 18.51
CA ALA A 365 -16.47 11.42 19.34
C ALA A 365 -16.85 12.30 20.53
#